data_AF-A0A161HPW9-F1
#
_entry.id   AF-A0A161HPW9-F1
#
_cell.length_a   1.000
_cell.length_b   1.000
_cell.length_c   1.000
_cell.angle_alpha   90.00
_cell.angle_beta   90.00
_cell.angle_gamma   90.00
#
_symmetry.space_group_name_H-M   'P 1'
#
loop_
_entity.id
_entity.type
_entity.pdbx_description
1 polymer ?
#
loop_
_entity_poly.entity_id
_entity_poly.type
_entity_poly.pdbx_seq_one_letter_code
_entity_poly.pdbx_strand_id
1 'polypeptide(L)' 'MTTEIVDVLENGILTLGFNRPSHKNAIMEAMYTRLAEVFNDANERDDVRVVVLHGSETAF' A
#
# COMPACT_ATOMS: atom_id res chain seq x y z
N MET A 1 17.16 1.06 -2.74
CA MET A 1 16.39 0.09 -1.95
C MET A 1 14.98 0.11 -2.49
N THR A 2 14.41 -1.04 -2.85
CA THR A 2 13.06 -1.13 -3.42
C THR A 2 12.07 -1.25 -2.27
N THR A 3 11.08 -0.38 -2.18
CA THR A 3 10.05 -0.43 -1.13
C THR A 3 9.12 -1.62 -1.35
N GLU A 4 8.79 -2.33 -0.27
CA GLU A 4 7.92 -3.52 -0.24
C GLU A 4 6.43 -3.19 -0.26
N ILE A 5 6.07 -1.92 -0.08
CA ILE A 5 4.75 -1.36 -0.32
C ILE A 5 4.90 -0.27 -1.38
N VAL A 6 4.12 -0.36 -2.45
CA VAL A 6 4.04 0.67 -3.49
C VAL A 6 2.72 1.41 -3.40
N ASP A 7 2.73 2.69 -3.73
CA ASP A 7 1.55 3.54 -3.71
C ASP A 7 1.44 4.39 -4.99
N VAL A 8 0.21 4.57 -5.47
CA VAL A 8 -0.14 5.43 -6.61
C VAL A 8 -1.47 6.12 -6.33
N LEU A 9 -1.53 7.45 -6.46
CA LEU A 9 -2.78 8.20 -6.38
C LEU A 9 -3.19 8.71 -7.75
N GLU A 10 -4.36 8.27 -8.21
CA GLU A 10 -4.96 8.72 -9.48
C GLU A 10 -6.45 8.94 -9.32
N ASN A 11 -6.95 10.11 -9.74
CA ASN A 11 -8.38 10.47 -9.70
C ASN A 11 -9.04 10.25 -8.32
N GLY A 12 -8.29 10.49 -7.25
CA GLY A 12 -8.73 10.31 -5.87
C GLY A 12 -8.73 8.87 -5.36
N ILE A 13 -8.19 7.92 -6.11
CA ILE A 13 -8.03 6.53 -5.68
C ILE A 13 -6.56 6.31 -5.33
N LEU A 14 -6.28 6.13 -4.04
CA LEU A 14 -4.96 5.73 -3.55
C LEU A 14 -4.86 4.21 -3.61
N THR A 15 -4.04 3.69 -4.51
CA THR A 15 -3.82 2.26 -4.68
C THR A 15 -2.54 1.85 -3.99
N LEU A 16 -2.63 0.94 -3.02
CA LEU A 16 -1.53 0.38 -2.24
C LEU A 16 -1.31 -1.08 -2.62
N GLY A 17 -0.09 -1.42 -3.03
CA GLY A 17 0.28 -2.76 -3.47
C GLY A 17 1.37 -3.37 -2.62
N PHE A 18 1.19 -4.63 -2.22
CA PHE A 18 2.30 -5.43 -1.69
C PHE A 18 3.28 -5.80 -2.80
N ASN A 19 4.54 -5.41 -2.64
CA ASN A 19 5.62 -5.60 -3.61
C ASN A 19 6.66 -6.61 -3.08
N ARG A 20 6.18 -7.77 -2.58
CA ARG A 20 7.04 -8.86 -2.10
C ARG A 20 6.59 -10.23 -2.65
N PRO A 21 6.45 -10.38 -3.98
CA PRO A 21 5.89 -11.59 -4.60
C PRO A 21 6.73 -12.84 -4.32
N SER A 22 8.05 -12.70 -4.19
CA SER A 22 8.97 -13.82 -3.88
C SER A 22 8.67 -14.52 -2.55
N HIS A 23 7.91 -13.87 -1.66
CA HIS A 23 7.49 -14.40 -0.37
C HIS A 23 5.97 -14.37 -0.19
N LYS A 24 5.20 -14.38 -1.31
CA LYS A 24 3.74 -14.33 -1.29
C LYS A 24 3.19 -13.19 -0.43
N ASN A 25 3.84 -12.02 -0.51
CA ASN A 25 3.45 -10.81 0.24
C ASN A 25 3.44 -10.96 1.76
N ALA A 26 4.14 -11.95 2.32
CA ALA A 26 4.27 -12.11 3.76
C ALA A 26 4.76 -10.81 4.41
N ILE A 27 3.95 -10.28 5.33
CA ILE A 27 4.11 -8.94 5.92
C ILE A 27 5.25 -8.96 6.95
N MET A 28 6.05 -7.90 6.95
CA MET A 28 7.12 -7.64 7.92
C MET A 28 6.80 -6.37 8.73
N GLU A 29 7.50 -6.16 9.84
CA GLU A 29 7.30 -4.99 10.71
C GLU A 29 7.37 -3.66 9.95
N ALA A 30 8.39 -3.47 9.11
CA ALA A 30 8.54 -2.26 8.30
C ALA A 30 7.34 -2.01 7.35
N MET A 31 6.70 -3.07 6.86
CA MET A 31 5.52 -2.96 5.99
C MET A 31 4.28 -2.55 6.81
N TYR A 32 4.13 -3.06 8.04
CA TYR A 32 3.07 -2.60 8.95
C TYR A 32 3.21 -1.12 9.27
N THR A 33 4.42 -0.67 9.61
CA THR A 33 4.70 0.74 9.87
C THR A 33 4.36 1.60 8.66
N ARG A 34 4.82 1.21 7.46
CA ARG A 34 4.54 1.96 6.23
C ARG A 34 3.04 2.01 5.91
N LEU A 35 2.31 0.91 6.06
CA LEU A 35 0.86 0.91 5.83
C LEU A 35 0.13 1.83 6.82
N ALA A 36 0.51 1.79 8.10
CA ALA A 36 -0.08 2.67 9.12
C ALA A 36 0.15 4.16 8.81
N GLU A 37 1.37 4.53 8.45
CA GLU A 37 1.71 5.89 8.00
C GLU A 37 0.82 6.32 6.82
N VAL A 38 0.76 5.50 5.77
CA VAL A 38 0.01 5.84 4.56
C VAL A 38 -1.50 5.95 4.82
N PHE A 39 -2.08 5.09 5.65
CA PHE A 39 -3.49 5.18 6.00
C PHE A 39 -3.82 6.43 6.82
N ASN A 40 -2.95 6.82 7.76
CA ASN A 40 -3.13 8.05 8.53
C ASN A 40 -3.00 9.28 7.62
N ASP A 41 -1.97 9.34 6.77
CA ASP A 41 -1.76 10.42 5.81
C ASP A 41 -2.94 10.53 4.83
N ALA A 42 -3.46 9.39 4.34
CA ALA A 42 -4.62 9.36 3.43
C ALA A 42 -5.90 9.89 4.09
N ASN A 43 -6.07 9.71 5.39
CA ASN A 43 -7.24 10.19 6.13
C ASN A 43 -7.25 11.72 6.30
N GLU A 44 -6.10 12.37 6.22
CA GLU A 44 -5.95 13.83 6.33
C GLU A 44 -5.97 14.54 4.96
N ARG A 45 -6.03 13.77 3.88
CA ARG A 45 -5.87 14.24 2.51
C ARG A 45 -7.21 14.34 1.77
N ASP A 46 -7.65 15.57 1.50
CA ASP A 46 -8.88 15.84 0.75
C ASP A 46 -8.85 15.33 -0.70
N ASP A 47 -7.65 15.14 -1.26
CA ASP A 47 -7.47 14.59 -2.60
C ASP A 47 -7.62 13.06 -2.64
N VAL A 48 -7.63 12.37 -1.50
CA VAL A 48 -7.87 10.93 -1.40
C VAL A 48 -9.34 10.67 -1.07
N ARG A 49 -10.03 9.97 -1.96
CA ARG A 49 -11.46 9.62 -1.83
C ARG A 49 -11.65 8.18 -1.38
N VAL A 50 -10.78 7.28 -1.82
CA VAL A 50 -10.80 5.85 -1.52
C VAL A 50 -9.38 5.32 -1.47
N VAL A 51 -9.14 4.36 -0.58
CA VAL A 51 -7.90 3.57 -0.57
C VAL A 51 -8.21 2.14 -1.02
N VAL A 52 -7.45 1.64 -1.99
CA VAL A 52 -7.49 0.25 -2.45
C VAL A 52 -6.22 -0.43 -2.00
N LEU A 53 -6.34 -1.47 -1.17
CA LEU A 53 -5.22 -2.35 -0.83
C LEU A 53 -5.32 -3.62 -1.66
N HIS A 54 -4.24 -3.97 -2.37
CA HIS A 54 -4.20 -5.16 -3.21
C HIS A 54 -2.87 -5.92 -3.08
N GLY A 55 -2.92 -7.17 -3.51
CA GLY A 55 -1.75 -8.03 -3.62
C GLY A 55 -1.18 -8.14 -5.02
N SER A 56 -0.32 -9.14 -5.16
CA SER A 56 0.23 -9.60 -6.43
C SER A 56 -0.73 -10.55 -7.15
N GLU A 57 -0.39 -10.99 -8.35
CA GLU A 57 -1.22 -11.91 -9.15
C GLU A 57 -1.55 -13.23 -8.43
N THR A 58 -0.67 -13.70 -7.54
CA THR A 58 -0.78 -15.05 -6.93
C THR A 58 -1.00 -15.04 -5.42
N ALA A 59 -0.95 -13.87 -4.79
CA ALA A 59 -1.12 -13.70 -3.36
C ALA A 59 -1.63 -12.30 -3.06
N PHE A 60 -2.57 -12.19 -2.12
CA PHE A 60 -2.89 -10.91 -1.49
C PHE A 60 -1.64 -10.41 -0.77
#